data_AF-A0A4U5NMS3-F1
#
_entry.id   AF-A0A4U5NMS3-F1
#
_cell.length_a   1.000
_cell.length_b   1.000
_cell.length_c   1.000
_cell.angle_alpha   90.00
_cell.angle_beta   90.00
_cell.angle_gamma   90.00
#
_symmetry.space_group_name_H-M   'P 1'
#
loop_
_entity.id
_entity.type
_entity.pdbx_description
1 polymer ?
#
loop_
_entity_poly.entity_id
_entity_poly.type
_entity_poly.pdbx_seq_one_letter_code
_entity_poly.pdbx_strand_id
1 'polypeptide(L)'
;MVGASILPPPTFRALLFSFSIFCLLPEHVFAVTRHYKFDIKLQNVTRLCHSKSMVTVNGQFPGPRIVAREGDNLFIKVSYVYNYTIVGQRGTLWWHAHISWLRSIVCGPLIILPKRGVQYPFAKPYKEVPIIFGEWFNVDPEAVISQALQTGGGPNVYDAYTINGLPGPLYNCSTKGIAINI
;
A
#
# COMPACT_ATOMS: atom_id res chain seq x y z
N MET A 1 -61.74 -40.19 26.63
CA MET A 1 -60.44 -39.86 26.00
C MET A 1 -60.21 -38.37 26.18
N VAL A 2 -59.43 -37.97 27.19
CA VAL A 2 -59.00 -36.58 27.39
C VAL A 2 -57.48 -36.63 27.47
N GLY A 3 -56.80 -36.12 26.43
CA GLY A 3 -55.35 -36.09 26.34
C GLY A 3 -54.78 -34.96 27.19
N ALA A 4 -53.95 -35.31 28.17
CA ALA A 4 -53.22 -34.34 28.98
C ALA A 4 -52.01 -33.81 28.21
N SER A 5 -52.07 -32.55 27.80
CA SER A 5 -50.94 -31.80 27.26
C SER A 5 -49.94 -31.46 28.37
N ILE A 6 -48.78 -32.11 28.34
CA ILE A 6 -47.65 -31.86 29.24
C ILE A 6 -46.94 -30.58 28.78
N LEU A 7 -47.17 -29.46 29.46
CA LEU A 7 -46.41 -28.22 29.27
C LEU A 7 -45.06 -28.33 29.99
N PRO A 8 -43.92 -28.01 29.34
CA PRO A 8 -42.61 -28.07 29.97
C PRO A 8 -42.43 -26.98 31.05
N PRO A 9 -41.61 -27.22 32.08
CA PRO A 9 -41.40 -26.31 33.19
C PRO A 9 -40.78 -24.96 32.73
N PRO A 10 -41.14 -23.84 33.39
CA PRO A 10 -40.77 -22.48 32.97
C PRO A 10 -39.26 -22.21 32.95
N THR A 11 -38.46 -23.06 33.59
CA THR A 11 -36.99 -22.99 33.64
C THR A 11 -36.33 -23.31 32.29
N PHE A 12 -36.94 -24.17 31.46
CA PHE A 12 -36.35 -24.58 30.18
C PHE A 12 -36.46 -23.47 29.10
N ARG A 13 -37.46 -22.59 29.24
CA ARG A 13 -37.69 -21.47 28.32
C ARG A 13 -36.68 -20.34 28.54
N ALA A 14 -36.27 -20.09 29.79
CA ALA A 14 -35.30 -19.04 30.13
C ALA A 14 -33.88 -19.34 29.60
N LEU A 15 -33.47 -20.61 29.58
CA LEU A 15 -32.17 -21.04 29.09
C LEU A 15 -32.00 -20.90 27.56
N LEU A 16 -33.08 -21.04 26.79
CA LEU A 16 -33.06 -20.84 25.34
C LEU A 16 -32.98 -19.36 24.94
N PHE A 17 -33.56 -18.48 25.77
CA PHE A 17 -33.45 -17.02 25.57
C PHE A 17 -32.08 -16.47 25.96
N SER A 18 -31.40 -17.03 26.97
CA SER A 18 -30.04 -16.58 27.34
C SER A 18 -28.98 -16.98 26.31
N PHE A 19 -29.10 -18.15 25.69
CA PHE A 19 -28.18 -18.58 24.62
C PHE A 19 -28.39 -17.79 23.32
N SER A 20 -29.62 -17.35 23.04
CA SER A 20 -29.95 -16.55 21.84
C SER A 20 -29.40 -15.11 21.91
N ILE A 21 -29.22 -14.55 23.11
CA ILE A 21 -28.67 -13.20 23.31
C ILE A 21 -27.14 -13.15 23.12
N PHE A 22 -26.43 -14.26 23.39
CA PHE A 22 -24.98 -14.30 23.21
C PHE A 22 -24.55 -14.28 21.73
N CYS A 23 -25.41 -14.73 20.81
CA CYS A 23 -25.16 -14.68 19.37
C CYS A 23 -25.43 -13.29 18.73
N LEU A 24 -26.02 -12.35 19.47
CA LEU A 24 -26.29 -10.98 19.00
C LEU A 24 -25.22 -9.97 19.42
N LEU A 25 -24.16 -10.42 20.10
CA LEU A 25 -23.03 -9.55 20.37
C LEU A 25 -22.33 -9.25 19.03
N PRO A 26 -22.21 -7.97 18.62
CA PRO A 26 -21.54 -7.63 17.39
C PRO A 26 -20.13 -8.20 17.43
N GLU A 27 -19.77 -8.98 16.40
CA GLU A 27 -18.39 -9.43 16.24
C GLU A 27 -17.48 -8.20 16.32
N HIS A 28 -16.56 -8.20 17.29
CA HIS A 28 -15.60 -7.12 17.48
C HIS A 28 -14.75 -6.98 16.22
N VAL A 29 -15.18 -6.13 15.27
CA VAL A 29 -14.37 -5.74 14.13
C VAL A 29 -13.24 -4.91 14.70
N PHE A 30 -12.09 -5.56 14.93
CA PHE A 30 -10.91 -4.89 15.45
C PHE A 30 -10.26 -4.09 14.31
N ALA A 31 -10.82 -2.91 14.03
CA ALA A 31 -10.24 -1.93 13.11
C ALA A 31 -9.12 -1.17 13.81
N VAL A 32 -7.90 -1.23 13.29
CA VAL A 32 -6.76 -0.47 13.82
C VAL A 32 -6.54 0.76 12.95
N THR A 33 -6.39 1.94 13.56
CA THR A 33 -5.98 3.13 12.83
C THR A 33 -4.46 3.16 12.70
N ARG A 34 -3.95 3.23 11.47
CA ARG A 34 -2.52 3.33 11.15
C ARG A 34 -2.19 4.75 10.73
N HIS A 35 -1.24 5.36 11.43
CA HIS A 35 -0.81 6.72 11.15
C HIS A 35 0.51 6.71 10.38
N TYR A 36 0.54 7.38 9.24
CA TYR A 36 1.73 7.61 8.43
C TYR A 36 1.94 9.11 8.22
N LYS A 37 3.20 9.55 8.29
CA LYS A 37 3.60 10.92 7.96
C LYS A 37 4.49 10.89 6.72
N PHE A 38 4.08 11.63 5.71
CA PHE A 38 4.76 11.77 4.43
C PHE A 38 5.33 13.17 4.35
N ASP A 39 6.64 13.27 4.53
CA ASP A 39 7.39 14.51 4.46
C ASP A 39 7.97 14.66 3.05
N ILE A 40 7.41 15.60 2.28
CA ILE A 40 7.77 15.80 0.87
C ILE A 40 9.02 16.66 0.81
N LYS A 41 10.10 16.12 0.24
CA LYS A 41 11.40 16.80 0.16
C LYS A 41 12.01 16.70 -1.21
N LEU A 42 12.69 17.77 -1.62
CA LEU A 42 13.64 17.71 -2.71
C LEU A 42 14.91 17.03 -2.23
N GLN A 43 15.38 16.04 -2.98
CA GLN A 43 16.60 15.32 -2.69
C GLN A 43 17.38 15.10 -3.98
N ASN A 44 18.69 15.34 -3.93
CA ASN A 44 19.58 14.99 -5.01
C ASN A 44 19.79 13.48 -5.05
N VAL A 45 19.43 12.87 -6.17
CA VAL A 45 19.64 11.45 -6.43
C VAL A 45 20.48 11.28 -7.68
N THR A 46 21.52 10.46 -7.54
CA THR A 46 22.44 10.13 -8.64
C THR A 46 22.17 8.73 -9.15
N ARG A 47 21.98 8.60 -10.46
CA ARG A 47 21.94 7.32 -11.20
C ARG A 47 22.57 7.54 -12.56
N LEU A 48 23.15 6.50 -13.15
CA LEU A 48 23.71 6.57 -14.50
C LEU A 48 24.76 7.69 -14.69
N CYS A 49 25.50 8.06 -13.63
CA CYS A 49 26.39 9.24 -13.59
C CYS A 49 25.70 10.62 -13.71
N HIS A 50 24.38 10.68 -13.69
CA HIS A 50 23.61 11.92 -13.66
C HIS A 50 23.00 12.16 -12.29
N SER A 51 23.17 13.37 -11.79
CA SER A 51 22.57 13.83 -10.53
C SER A 51 21.45 14.81 -10.85
N LYS A 52 20.27 14.56 -10.29
CA LYS A 52 19.15 15.50 -10.36
C LYS A 52 18.49 15.66 -8.99
N SER A 53 17.98 16.86 -8.70
CA SER A 53 17.09 17.08 -7.58
C SER A 53 15.72 16.54 -7.95
N MET A 54 15.13 15.72 -7.10
CA MET A 54 13.80 15.16 -7.34
C MET A 54 12.97 15.11 -6.07
N VAL A 55 11.66 15.13 -6.23
CA VAL A 55 10.71 15.01 -5.12
C VAL A 55 10.72 13.59 -4.57
N THR A 56 10.88 13.46 -3.26
CA THR A 56 10.90 12.20 -2.51
C THR A 56 9.94 12.27 -1.33
N VAL A 57 9.53 11.10 -0.84
CA VAL A 57 8.74 10.98 0.39
C VAL A 57 9.64 10.45 1.50
N ASN A 58 9.79 11.23 2.57
CA ASN A 58 10.67 10.92 3.69
C ASN A 58 12.15 10.70 3.27
N GLY A 59 12.60 11.34 2.19
CA GLY A 59 13.94 11.15 1.65
C GLY A 59 14.19 9.77 1.03
N GLN A 60 13.13 9.07 0.60
CA GLN A 60 13.18 7.73 0.02
C GLN A 60 12.71 7.74 -1.43
N PHE A 61 13.43 6.98 -2.27
CA PHE A 61 13.03 6.65 -3.64
C PHE A 61 13.40 5.19 -3.97
N PRO A 62 12.43 4.31 -4.29
CA PRO A 62 10.99 4.53 -4.19
C PRO A 62 10.57 4.89 -2.75
N GLY A 63 9.39 5.47 -2.60
CA GLY A 63 8.89 5.93 -1.31
C GLY A 63 8.59 4.80 -0.31
N PRO A 64 8.24 5.16 0.93
CA PRO A 64 8.06 4.19 2.01
C PRO A 64 6.94 3.19 1.75
N ARG A 65 7.16 1.96 2.21
CA ARG A 65 6.14 0.90 2.25
C ARG A 65 5.07 1.22 3.28
N ILE A 66 3.80 1.21 2.86
CA ILE A 66 2.64 1.20 3.75
C ILE A 66 2.22 -0.25 3.99
N VAL A 67 1.89 -0.59 5.24
CA VAL A 67 1.40 -1.92 5.61
C VAL A 67 0.17 -1.77 6.49
N ALA A 68 -0.95 -2.33 6.04
CA ALA A 68 -2.20 -2.32 6.76
C ALA A 68 -2.89 -3.69 6.68
N ARG A 69 -3.94 -3.90 7.46
CA ARG A 69 -4.85 -5.04 7.32
C ARG A 69 -6.15 -4.59 6.68
N GLU A 70 -6.87 -5.52 6.05
CA GLU A 70 -8.27 -5.27 5.70
C GLU A 70 -9.07 -4.88 6.97
N GLY A 71 -9.82 -3.79 6.87
CA GLY A 71 -10.56 -3.18 7.98
C GLY A 71 -9.77 -2.13 8.78
N ASP A 72 -8.47 -1.95 8.54
CA ASP A 72 -7.70 -0.86 9.15
C ASP A 72 -8.13 0.51 8.56
N ASN A 73 -8.08 1.55 9.39
CA ASN A 73 -8.20 2.94 8.95
C ASN A 73 -6.81 3.50 8.65
N LEU A 74 -6.58 3.98 7.45
CA LEU A 74 -5.33 4.62 7.06
C LEU A 74 -5.44 6.13 7.22
N PHE A 75 -4.60 6.68 8.10
CA PHE A 75 -4.45 8.12 8.30
C PHE A 75 -3.07 8.56 7.79
N ILE A 76 -3.03 9.17 6.61
CA ILE A 76 -1.78 9.60 5.96
C ILE A 76 -1.74 11.12 5.99
N LYS A 77 -0.79 11.68 6.74
CA LYS A 77 -0.54 13.11 6.82
C LYS A 77 0.60 13.50 5.90
N VAL A 78 0.28 14.23 4.84
CA VAL A 78 1.24 14.95 3.99
C VAL A 78 1.16 16.43 4.40
N SER A 79 0.85 17.34 3.46
CA SER A 79 0.29 18.68 3.73
C SER A 79 -1.23 18.64 3.94
N TYR A 80 -1.91 17.72 3.25
CA TYR A 80 -3.31 17.37 3.45
C TYR A 80 -3.41 16.00 4.13
N VAL A 81 -4.57 15.73 4.72
CA VAL A 81 -4.85 14.47 5.41
C VAL A 81 -5.70 13.60 4.50
N TYR A 82 -5.19 12.41 4.19
CA TYR A 82 -5.98 11.33 3.60
C TYR A 82 -6.42 10.38 4.71
N ASN A 83 -7.73 10.21 4.84
CA ASN A 83 -8.34 9.31 5.81
C ASN A 83 -9.35 8.40 5.10
N TYR A 84 -9.08 7.11 5.07
CA TYR A 84 -9.97 6.13 4.46
C TYR A 84 -9.84 4.76 5.15
N THR A 85 -10.91 3.98 5.09
CA THR A 85 -10.94 2.61 5.58
C THR A 85 -10.67 1.65 4.44
N ILE A 86 -9.82 0.65 4.66
CA ILE A 86 -9.59 -0.42 3.69
C ILE A 86 -10.74 -1.43 3.77
N VAL A 87 -11.54 -1.53 2.72
CA VAL A 87 -12.70 -2.43 2.65
C VAL A 87 -12.59 -3.33 1.42
N GLY A 88 -12.71 -4.65 1.61
CA GLY A 88 -12.79 -5.62 0.52
C GLY A 88 -11.50 -5.80 -0.30
N GLN A 89 -10.37 -5.26 0.16
CA GLN A 89 -9.09 -5.37 -0.53
C GLN A 89 -8.08 -6.16 0.31
N ARG A 90 -7.29 -7.01 -0.36
CA ARG A 90 -6.21 -7.82 0.21
C ARG A 90 -5.11 -8.00 -0.84
N GLY A 91 -3.85 -8.04 -0.44
CA GLY A 91 -2.72 -8.26 -1.33
C GLY A 91 -1.83 -7.03 -1.52
N THR A 92 -1.29 -6.86 -2.73
CA THR A 92 -0.33 -5.80 -3.06
C THR A 92 -1.00 -4.72 -3.89
N LEU A 93 -1.08 -3.52 -3.34
CA LEU A 93 -1.40 -2.29 -4.04
C LEU A 93 -0.17 -1.36 -3.99
N TRP A 94 -0.35 -0.13 -4.45
CA TRP A 94 0.67 0.89 -4.42
C TRP A 94 0.02 2.27 -4.36
N TRP A 95 0.77 3.24 -3.85
CA TRP A 95 0.39 4.64 -3.85
C TRP A 95 1.34 5.39 -4.80
N HIS A 96 0.83 6.44 -5.43
CA HIS A 96 1.64 7.32 -6.26
C HIS A 96 1.07 8.74 -6.31
N ALA A 97 1.92 9.70 -6.68
CA ALA A 97 1.45 11.05 -6.98
C ALA A 97 0.47 11.02 -8.15
N HIS A 98 -0.59 11.84 -8.07
CA HIS A 98 -1.60 11.98 -9.11
C HIS A 98 -1.65 13.44 -9.60
N ILE A 99 -0.47 13.99 -9.85
CA ILE A 99 -0.26 15.31 -10.42
C ILE A 99 0.92 15.25 -11.38
N SER A 100 0.71 15.78 -12.59
CA SER A 100 1.70 15.78 -13.67
C SER A 100 2.37 14.41 -13.87
N TRP A 101 3.70 14.36 -14.03
CA TRP A 101 4.47 13.13 -14.24
C TRP A 101 5.23 12.67 -12.99
N LEU A 102 4.92 13.25 -11.83
CA LEU A 102 5.58 12.94 -10.56
C LEU A 102 5.41 11.49 -10.11
N ARG A 103 4.45 10.72 -10.63
CA ARG A 103 4.33 9.26 -10.38
C ARG A 103 5.61 8.48 -10.71
N SER A 104 6.43 8.99 -11.63
CA SER A 104 7.73 8.40 -11.98
C SER A 104 8.73 8.42 -10.81
N ILE A 105 8.59 9.36 -9.87
CA ILE A 105 9.51 9.55 -8.74
C ILE A 105 8.84 9.46 -7.36
N VAL A 106 7.55 9.77 -7.27
CA VAL A 106 6.75 9.74 -6.04
C VAL A 106 5.77 8.57 -6.12
N CYS A 107 6.24 7.40 -5.72
CA CYS A 107 5.46 6.17 -5.65
C CYS A 107 6.00 5.23 -4.56
N GLY A 108 5.18 4.32 -4.06
CA GLY A 108 5.61 3.32 -3.10
C GLY A 108 4.59 2.20 -2.90
N PRO A 109 4.99 1.08 -2.27
CA PRO A 109 4.14 -0.09 -2.15
C PRO A 109 3.14 0.05 -0.99
N LEU A 110 1.93 -0.47 -1.18
CA LEU A 110 0.87 -0.58 -0.18
C LEU A 110 0.50 -2.05 -0.02
N ILE A 111 0.90 -2.65 1.09
CA ILE A 111 0.63 -4.06 1.38
C ILE A 111 -0.58 -4.16 2.32
N ILE A 112 -1.60 -4.88 1.88
CA ILE A 112 -2.83 -5.11 2.63
C ILE A 112 -2.88 -6.58 3.04
N LEU A 113 -2.57 -6.82 4.30
CA LEU A 113 -2.60 -8.15 4.92
C LEU A 113 -4.05 -8.60 5.18
N PRO A 114 -4.29 -9.91 5.35
CA PRO A 114 -5.60 -10.42 5.74
C PRO A 114 -6.14 -9.74 7.00
N LYS A 115 -7.48 -9.65 7.08
CA LYS A 115 -8.20 -9.22 8.29
C LYS A 115 -7.71 -10.00 9.51
N ARG A 116 -7.75 -9.38 10.67
CA ARG A 116 -7.32 -10.03 11.92
C ARG A 116 -8.12 -11.33 12.15
N GLY A 117 -7.42 -12.42 12.46
CA GLY A 117 -8.03 -13.74 12.62
C GLY A 117 -8.18 -14.54 11.33
N VAL A 118 -8.03 -13.91 10.15
CA VAL A 118 -8.07 -14.58 8.85
C VAL A 118 -6.65 -14.91 8.40
N GLN A 119 -6.41 -16.17 8.03
CA GLN A 119 -5.12 -16.59 7.46
C GLN A 119 -5.06 -16.33 5.95
N TYR A 120 -3.85 -16.36 5.39
CA TYR A 120 -3.70 -16.44 3.94
C TYR A 120 -4.36 -17.73 3.42
N PRO A 121 -4.83 -17.75 2.16
CA PRO A 121 -5.32 -18.97 1.53
C PRO A 121 -4.19 -19.99 1.21
N PHE A 122 -2.97 -19.72 1.69
CA PHE A 122 -1.76 -20.51 1.51
C PHE A 122 -0.90 -20.43 2.78
N ALA A 123 0.12 -21.28 2.88
CA ALA A 123 1.06 -21.26 3.99
C ALA A 123 1.73 -19.89 4.12
N LYS A 124 1.74 -19.32 5.34
CA LYS A 124 2.30 -18.00 5.60
C LYS A 124 3.76 -17.94 5.08
N PRO A 125 4.10 -17.01 4.18
CA PRO A 125 5.46 -16.88 3.67
C PRO A 125 6.45 -16.60 4.81
N TYR A 126 7.67 -17.12 4.67
CA TYR A 126 8.78 -16.80 5.58
C TYR A 126 9.10 -15.29 5.56
N LYS A 127 9.10 -14.71 4.37
CA LYS A 127 9.37 -13.29 4.14
C LYS A 127 8.60 -12.77 2.93
N GLU A 128 8.23 -11.50 2.97
CA GLU A 128 7.57 -10.79 1.88
C GLU A 128 8.40 -9.54 1.54
N VAL A 129 8.87 -9.44 0.29
CA VAL A 129 9.71 -8.34 -0.19
C VAL A 129 9.03 -7.68 -1.39
N PRO A 130 8.67 -6.37 -1.32
CA PRO A 130 8.13 -5.66 -2.48
C PRO A 130 9.17 -5.51 -3.59
N ILE A 131 8.77 -5.80 -4.82
CA ILE A 131 9.54 -5.56 -6.04
C ILE A 131 8.79 -4.51 -6.86
N ILE A 132 9.41 -3.35 -7.05
CA ILE A 132 8.83 -2.20 -7.75
C ILE A 132 9.57 -2.02 -9.06
N PHE A 133 8.85 -2.13 -10.18
CA PHE A 133 9.38 -1.79 -11.49
C PHE A 133 9.09 -0.32 -11.78
N GLY A 134 10.06 0.36 -12.38
CA GLY A 134 9.92 1.76 -12.74
C GLY A 134 10.88 2.19 -13.83
N GLU A 135 10.78 3.44 -14.21
CA GLU A 135 11.61 4.08 -15.24
C GLU A 135 12.44 5.19 -14.61
N TRP A 136 13.65 5.41 -15.15
CA TRP A 136 14.55 6.48 -14.76
C TRP A 136 14.83 7.40 -15.94
N PHE A 137 14.63 8.69 -15.73
CA PHE A 137 15.05 9.76 -16.62
C PHE A 137 16.26 10.46 -16.03
N ASN A 138 17.28 10.80 -16.80
CA ASN A 138 18.40 11.61 -16.35
C ASN A 138 17.98 13.07 -16.16
N VAL A 139 17.00 13.52 -16.95
CA VAL A 139 16.35 14.83 -16.80
C VAL A 139 15.20 14.78 -15.80
N ASP A 140 14.74 15.95 -15.35
CA ASP A 140 13.53 16.07 -14.52
C ASP A 140 12.29 15.62 -15.34
N PRO A 141 11.48 14.66 -14.86
CA PRO A 141 10.24 14.25 -15.53
C PRO A 141 9.28 15.42 -15.81
N GLU A 142 9.28 16.46 -14.98
CA GLU A 142 8.46 17.67 -15.24
C GLU A 142 8.97 18.44 -16.45
N ALA A 143 10.29 18.45 -16.69
CA ALA A 143 10.86 19.04 -17.90
C ALA A 143 10.45 18.23 -19.14
N VAL A 144 10.47 16.89 -19.06
CA VAL A 144 10.05 15.99 -20.16
C VAL A 144 8.61 16.27 -20.57
N ILE A 145 7.68 16.30 -19.62
CA ILE A 145 6.27 16.57 -19.92
C ILE A 145 6.06 18.02 -20.38
N SER A 146 6.77 19.00 -19.80
CA SER A 146 6.66 20.39 -20.25
C SER A 146 7.06 20.56 -21.72
N GLN A 147 8.14 19.88 -22.16
CA GLN A 147 8.59 19.90 -23.54
C GLN A 147 7.57 19.24 -24.48
N ALA A 148 7.04 18.08 -24.09
CA ALA A 148 6.02 17.38 -24.87
C ALA A 148 4.76 18.24 -25.04
N LEU A 149 4.31 18.90 -23.95
CA LEU A 149 3.15 19.80 -23.99
C LEU A 149 3.38 21.05 -24.84
N GLN A 150 4.59 21.63 -24.80
CA GLN A 150 4.93 22.81 -25.60
C GLN A 150 5.06 22.51 -27.09
N THR A 151 5.61 21.35 -27.44
CA THR A 151 5.90 20.98 -28.83
C THR A 151 4.74 20.23 -29.50
N GLY A 152 3.83 19.64 -28.72
CA GLY A 152 2.81 18.72 -29.21
C GLY A 152 3.36 17.35 -29.66
N GLY A 153 4.66 17.11 -29.48
CA GLY A 153 5.33 15.84 -29.78
C GLY A 153 5.23 14.82 -28.65
N GLY A 154 5.68 13.60 -28.92
CA GLY A 154 5.80 12.57 -27.88
C GLY A 154 6.88 12.92 -26.84
N PRO A 155 6.74 12.45 -25.58
CA PRO A 155 7.77 12.62 -24.57
C PRO A 155 9.03 11.81 -24.93
N ASN A 156 10.19 12.29 -24.49
CA ASN A 156 11.44 11.54 -24.62
C ASN A 156 11.33 10.18 -23.92
N VAL A 157 12.01 9.17 -24.45
CA VAL A 157 12.10 7.86 -23.81
C VAL A 157 12.97 7.94 -22.54
N TYR A 158 12.69 7.05 -21.57
CA TYR A 158 13.49 6.92 -20.35
C TYR A 158 14.91 6.43 -20.66
N ASP A 159 15.86 6.71 -19.76
CA ASP A 159 17.26 6.31 -19.88
C ASP A 159 17.51 4.90 -19.34
N ALA A 160 16.75 4.47 -18.33
CA ALA A 160 16.83 3.12 -17.80
C ALA A 160 15.52 2.60 -17.20
N TYR A 161 15.34 1.28 -17.25
CA TYR A 161 14.42 0.60 -16.36
C TYR A 161 15.06 0.42 -14.98
N THR A 162 14.24 0.35 -13.94
CA THR A 162 14.70 0.17 -12.56
C THR A 162 13.92 -0.92 -11.84
N ILE A 163 14.61 -1.61 -10.94
CA ILE A 163 14.02 -2.49 -9.93
C ILE A 163 14.34 -1.87 -8.57
N ASN A 164 13.29 -1.53 -7.80
CA ASN A 164 13.39 -0.82 -6.53
C ASN A 164 14.23 0.48 -6.66
N GLY A 165 14.07 1.22 -7.76
CA GLY A 165 14.77 2.48 -8.04
C GLY A 165 16.26 2.35 -8.37
N LEU A 166 16.73 1.13 -8.68
CA LEU A 166 18.09 0.85 -9.14
C LEU A 166 18.06 0.30 -10.58
N PRO A 167 18.84 0.89 -11.52
CA PRO A 167 18.91 0.41 -12.89
C PRO A 167 19.49 -1.01 -13.04
N GLY A 168 20.30 -1.45 -12.08
CA GLY A 168 21.01 -2.72 -12.15
C GLY A 168 22.31 -2.64 -12.97
N PRO A 169 23.02 -3.77 -13.11
CA PRO A 169 24.43 -3.81 -13.52
C PRO A 169 24.67 -3.58 -15.03
N LEU A 170 23.62 -3.65 -15.85
CA LEU A 170 23.73 -3.54 -17.31
C LEU A 170 23.83 -2.09 -17.81
N TYR A 171 23.61 -1.12 -16.93
CA TYR A 171 23.71 0.30 -17.27
C TYR A 171 25.04 0.90 -16.80
N ASN A 172 25.60 1.80 -17.61
CA ASN A 172 26.78 2.56 -17.25
C ASN A 172 26.58 3.28 -15.91
N CYS A 173 27.64 3.32 -15.09
CA CYS A 173 27.61 3.95 -13.77
C CYS A 173 26.56 3.39 -12.79
N SER A 174 26.12 2.14 -13.00
CA SER A 174 25.16 1.45 -12.15
C SER A 174 25.75 0.11 -11.67
N THR A 175 26.88 0.16 -10.97
CA THR A 175 27.54 -1.04 -10.41
C THR A 175 26.93 -1.51 -9.09
N LYS A 176 26.10 -0.68 -8.45
CA LYS A 176 25.30 -1.12 -7.30
C LYS A 176 24.23 -2.09 -7.80
N GLY A 177 24.44 -3.38 -7.52
CA GLY A 177 23.48 -4.43 -7.85
C GLY A 177 22.11 -4.17 -7.22
N ILE A 178 21.07 -4.78 -7.80
CA ILE A 178 19.74 -4.80 -7.21
C ILE A 178 19.82 -5.69 -5.95
N ALA A 179 20.09 -5.08 -4.80
CA ALA A 179 20.08 -5.80 -3.53
C ALA A 179 18.61 -6.07 -3.13
N ILE A 180 18.08 -7.21 -3.56
CA ILE A 180 16.86 -7.75 -2.98
C ILE A 180 17.31 -8.48 -1.72
N ASN A 181 17.17 -7.84 -0.56
CA ASN A 181 17.42 -8.50 0.72
C ASN A 181 16.30 -9.51 0.98
N ILE A 182 16.42 -10.70 0.38
CA ILE A 182 15.59 -11.89 0.63
C ILE A 182 16.00 -12.54 1.95
#